data_AF-A0A497A145-F1
#
_entry.id   AF-A0A497A145-F1
#
_cell.length_a   1.000
_cell.length_b   1.000
_cell.length_c   1.000
_cell.angle_alpha   90.00
_cell.angle_beta   90.00
_cell.angle_gamma   90.00
#
_symmetry.space_group_name_H-M   'P 1'
#
loop_
_entity.id
_entity.type
_entity.pdbx_description
1 polymer ?
#
loop_
_entity_poly.entity_id
_entity_poly.type
_entity_poly.pdbx_seq_one_letter_code
_entity_poly.pdbx_strand_id
1 'polypeptide(L)' 'MTEEKRTLTLPIEGMTCASCVAHVQQGLKEVEGVLDASVNLATEQ' A
#
# COMPACT_ATOMS: atom_id res chain seq x y z
N MET A 1 9.70 -7.46 24.39
CA MET A 1 9.51 -6.16 23.72
C MET A 1 8.46 -6.39 22.64
N THR A 2 7.32 -5.72 22.75
CA THR A 2 6.13 -5.95 21.92
C THR A 2 6.27 -5.20 20.60
N GLU A 3 6.32 -5.92 19.49
CA GLU A 3 6.34 -5.36 18.14
C GLU A 3 4.96 -4.78 17.81
N GLU A 4 4.82 -3.46 17.91
CA GLU A 4 3.56 -2.74 17.69
C GLU A 4 3.32 -2.56 16.19
N LYS A 5 2.75 -3.58 15.55
CA LYS A 5 2.38 -3.54 14.13
C LYS A 5 1.23 -2.56 13.95
N ARG A 6 1.49 -1.42 13.29
CA ARG A 6 0.48 -0.41 12.98
C ARG A 6 0.02 -0.56 11.54
N THR A 7 -1.28 -0.74 11.37
CA THR A 7 -1.93 -0.70 10.06
C THR A 7 -2.40 0.72 9.80
N LEU A 8 -1.98 1.31 8.69
CA LEU A 8 -2.40 2.64 8.25
C LEU A 8 -3.08 2.51 6.89
N THR A 9 -4.30 3.03 6.79
CA THR A 9 -5.00 3.16 5.52
C THR A 9 -4.75 4.55 4.97
N LEU A 10 -4.13 4.64 3.81
CA LEU A 10 -3.80 5.89 3.14
C LEU A 10 -4.61 6.00 1.84
N PRO A 11 -5.34 7.10 1.60
CA PRO A 11 -5.89 7.38 0.28
C PRO A 11 -4.74 7.74 -0.67
N ILE A 12 -4.74 7.14 -1.86
CA ILE A 12 -3.69 7.36 -2.87
C ILE A 12 -4.35 7.94 -4.12
N GLU A 13 -4.22 9.24 -4.31
CA GLU A 13 -4.73 9.93 -5.49
C GLU A 13 -3.88 9.61 -6.74
N GLY A 14 -4.53 9.47 -7.91
CA GLY A 14 -3.84 9.33 -9.20
C GLY A 14 -3.58 7.90 -9.69
N MET A 15 -3.95 6.87 -8.93
CA MET A 15 -3.92 5.49 -9.43
C MET A 15 -5.06 5.24 -10.42
N THR A 16 -4.85 5.56 -11.69
CA THR A 16 -5.92 5.46 -12.71
C THR A 16 -5.91 4.13 -13.46
N CYS A 17 -4.87 3.30 -13.25
CA CYS A 17 -4.66 2.07 -13.99
C CYS A 17 -4.11 0.96 -13.09
N ALA A 18 -4.43 -0.29 -13.40
CA ALA A 18 -3.91 -1.48 -12.73
C ALA A 18 -2.36 -1.52 -12.70
N SER A 19 -1.72 -0.95 -13.72
CA SER A 19 -0.26 -0.81 -13.77
C SER A 19 0.29 0.15 -12.70
N CYS A 20 -0.43 1.24 -12.38
CA CYS A 20 -0.05 2.18 -11.33
C CYS A 20 -0.16 1.51 -9.95
N VAL A 21 -1.22 0.74 -9.73
CA VAL A 21 -1.44 -0.04 -8.49
C VAL A 21 -0.29 -1.02 -8.27
N ALA A 22 0.09 -1.77 -9.30
CA ALA A 22 1.19 -2.72 -9.23
C ALA A 22 2.53 -2.03 -8.88
N HIS A 23 2.81 -0.87 -9.50
CA HIS A 23 4.02 -0.10 -9.23
C HIS A 23 4.08 0.40 -7.78
N VAL A 24 2.99 0.98 -7.28
CA VAL A 24 2.92 1.51 -5.91
C VAL A 24 3.01 0.37 -4.89
N GLN A 25 2.32 -0.75 -5.13
CA GLN A 25 2.40 -1.92 -4.26
C GLN A 25 3.81 -2.50 -4.20
N GLN A 26 4.50 -2.59 -5.34
CA GLN A 26 5.89 -3.04 -5.40
C GLN A 26 6.79 -2.10 -4.60
N GLY A 27 6.68 -0.79 -4.85
CA GLY A 27 7.49 0.22 -4.15
C GLY A 27 7.28 0.21 -2.63
N LEU A 28 6.04 0.03 -2.15
CA LEU A 28 5.74 -0.09 -0.72
C LEU A 28 6.35 -1.35 -0.10
N LYS A 29 6.38 -2.47 -0.82
CA LYS A 29 7.01 -3.71 -0.34
C LYS A 29 8.53 -3.61 -0.28
N GLU A 30 9.14 -2.72 -1.06
CA GLU A 30 10.58 -2.46 -1.04
C GLU A 30 10.99 -1.54 0.13
N VAL A 31 10.05 -0.88 0.80
CA VAL A 31 10.34 -0.03 1.96
C VAL A 31 10.71 -0.88 3.17
N GLU A 32 11.90 -0.63 3.74
CA GLU A 32 12.37 -1.29 4.95
C GLU A 32 11.41 -1.04 6.13
N GLY A 33 10.92 -2.12 6.74
CA GLY A 33 9.97 -2.07 7.86
C GLY A 33 8.51 -2.32 7.48
N VAL A 34 8.20 -2.43 6.18
CA VAL A 34 6.88 -2.86 5.72
C VAL A 34 6.76 -4.38 5.83
N LEU A 35 5.84 -4.82 6.68
CA LEU A 35 5.53 -6.24 6.87
C LEU A 35 4.59 -6.78 5.79
N ASP A 36 3.58 -5.98 5.44
CA ASP A 36 2.62 -6.26 4.39
C ASP A 36 2.10 -4.95 3.79
N ALA A 37 1.93 -4.93 2.47
CA ALA A 37 1.35 -3.80 1.75
C ALA A 37 0.38 -4.33 0.71
N SER A 38 -0.87 -3.90 0.82
CA SER A 38 -1.96 -4.22 -0.09
C SER A 38 -2.52 -2.91 -0.65
N VAL A 39 -2.57 -2.82 -1.98
CA VAL A 39 -3.10 -1.64 -2.67
C VAL A 39 -4.31 -2.09 -3.46
N ASN A 40 -5.46 -1.48 -3.18
CA ASN A 40 -6.72 -1.84 -3.82
C ASN A 40 -7.34 -0.59 -4.45
N LEU A 41 -7.60 -0.66 -5.76
CA LEU A 41 -8.22 0.42 -6.52
C LEU A 41 -9.75 0.46 -6.32
N ALA A 42 -10.34 -0.64 -5.87
CA ALA A 42 -11.79 -0.78 -5.76
C ALA A 42 -12.40 -0.15 -4.48
N THR A 43 -11.57 0.35 -3.57
CA THR A 43 -12.01 0.87 -2.26
C THR A 43 -12.39 2.35 -2.23
N GLU A 44 -12.31 3.06 -3.37
CA GLU A 44 -12.86 4.40 -3.57
C GLU A 44 -14.13 4.33 -4.43
N GLN A 45 -15.24 3.85 -3.84
CA GLN A 45 -16.60 3.97 -4.38
C GLN A 45 -17.44 4.79 -3.41
#